data_AF-A0A1Q9S140-F1
#
_entry.id   AF-A0A1Q9S140-F1
#
_cell.length_a   1.000
_cell.length_b   1.000
_cell.length_c   1.000
_cell.angle_alpha   90.00
_cell.angle_beta   90.00
_cell.angle_gamma   90.00
#
_symmetry.space_group_name_H-M   'P 1'
#
loop_
_entity.id
_entity.type
_entity.pdbx_description
1 polymer ?
#
loop_
_entity_poly.entity_id
_entity_poly.type
_entity_poly.pdbx_seq_one_letter_code
_entity_poly.pdbx_strand_id
1 'polypeptide(L)'
;MGHVGLFVLSVLALIPLAWIIGEATEQIGEFTGPAIAGLLNATFGNAPELIISLFAVSGGLFEVVRGSLAGSVIGNLLLVLGCSLVAGGRGRIDRRTAYNTLSMVAVSIGLFAVATAAADADSGSGVPVVSVVVAGALFGTYVFVTVRSVRQEHRKHKEEGGTGDPDWSLTRAVVTLGLATLATVAVSEVLTGSVEAFGQAAGLSDAFVAAVIVAIAGNAAEHGGAVVIAARGNVLLASEIGLQSAAQVATGLIPAVVLLSLVVNPMALVFSPVEFLGMAVATAVPALLLVRGRSSRQRGIALCVTYAAVVAAFYALAG
;
A
#
# COMPACT_ATOMS: atom_id res chain seq x y z
N MET A 1 -2.42 -28.52 10.47
CA MET A 1 -2.78 -27.77 9.25
C MET A 1 -1.47 -27.24 8.67
N GLY A 2 -1.14 -27.50 7.40
CA GLY A 2 0.14 -27.06 6.83
C GLY A 2 0.26 -25.54 6.75
N HIS A 3 1.49 -25.02 6.61
CA HIS A 3 1.77 -23.58 6.49
C HIS A 3 0.92 -22.89 5.39
N VAL A 4 0.65 -23.60 4.28
CA VAL A 4 -0.23 -23.14 3.20
C VAL A 4 -1.68 -22.96 3.66
N GLY A 5 -2.18 -23.84 4.55
CA GLY A 5 -3.53 -23.74 5.10
C GLY A 5 -3.69 -22.53 6.02
N LEU A 6 -2.69 -22.27 6.86
CA LEU A 6 -2.66 -21.07 7.70
C LEU A 6 -2.59 -19.80 6.84
N PHE A 7 -1.74 -19.79 5.81
CA PHE A 7 -1.67 -18.67 4.86
C PHE A 7 -3.03 -18.35 4.23
N VAL A 8 -3.70 -19.36 3.65
CA VAL A 8 -5.01 -19.17 2.99
C VAL A 8 -6.07 -18.69 3.98
N LEU A 9 -6.12 -19.29 5.17
CA LEU A 9 -7.09 -18.91 6.21
C LEU A 9 -6.86 -17.48 6.71
N SER A 10 -5.60 -17.07 6.90
CA SER A 10 -5.27 -15.70 7.31
C SER A 10 -5.67 -14.68 6.24
N VAL A 11 -5.38 -14.93 4.96
CA VAL A 11 -5.82 -14.05 3.87
C VAL A 11 -7.35 -13.94 3.83
N LEU A 12 -8.05 -15.07 3.96
CA LEU A 12 -9.52 -15.06 3.98
C LEU A 12 -10.11 -14.34 5.20
N ALA A 13 -9.46 -14.41 6.36
CA ALA A 13 -9.88 -13.72 7.58
C ALA A 13 -9.65 -12.21 7.52
N LEU A 14 -8.62 -11.75 6.79
CA LEU A 14 -8.30 -10.33 6.68
C LEU A 14 -9.29 -9.56 5.79
N ILE A 15 -9.88 -10.20 4.78
CA ILE A 15 -10.89 -9.58 3.89
C ILE A 15 -12.08 -8.95 4.67
N PRO A 16 -12.81 -9.69 5.53
CA PRO A 16 -13.89 -9.10 6.29
C PRO A 16 -13.42 -8.10 7.36
N LEU A 17 -12.22 -8.27 7.92
CA LEU A 17 -11.65 -7.32 8.89
C LEU A 17 -11.36 -5.96 8.25
N ALA A 18 -10.79 -5.94 7.04
CA ALA A 18 -10.56 -4.71 6.28
C ALA A 18 -11.88 -3.96 6.01
N TRP A 19 -12.95 -4.68 5.68
CA TRP A 19 -14.28 -4.08 5.53
C TRP A 19 -14.80 -3.45 6.83
N ILE A 20 -14.66 -4.14 7.97
CA ILE A 20 -15.08 -3.61 9.28
C ILE A 20 -14.27 -2.36 9.66
N ILE A 21 -12.96 -2.34 9.41
CA ILE A 21 -12.11 -1.16 9.65
C ILE A 21 -12.57 0.02 8.81
N GLY A 22 -12.87 -0.20 7.52
CA GLY A 22 -13.39 0.83 6.62
C GLY A 22 -14.70 1.43 7.12
N GLU A 23 -15.68 0.57 7.43
CA GLU A 23 -16.98 1.01 7.96
C GLU A 23 -16.83 1.78 9.28
N ALA A 24 -16.07 1.23 10.24
CA ALA A 24 -15.86 1.90 11.53
C ALA A 24 -15.18 3.27 11.37
N THR A 25 -14.28 3.41 10.41
CA THR A 25 -13.59 4.67 10.13
C THR A 25 -14.52 5.70 9.50
N GLU A 26 -15.39 5.27 8.57
CA GLU A 26 -16.42 6.11 7.96
C GLU A 26 -17.37 6.67 9.02
N GLN A 27 -17.87 5.80 9.90
CA GLN A 27 -18.75 6.16 11.02
C GLN A 27 -18.08 7.17 11.99
N ILE A 28 -16.80 6.99 12.34
CA ILE A 28 -16.05 7.99 13.15
C ILE A 28 -15.93 9.32 12.40
N GLY A 29 -15.78 9.26 11.07
CA GLY A 29 -15.67 10.42 10.21
C GLY A 29 -16.89 11.34 10.24
N GLU A 30 -18.08 10.79 10.44
CA GLU A 30 -19.31 11.57 10.59
C GLU A 30 -19.33 12.45 11.85
N PHE A 31 -18.69 11.98 12.94
CA PHE A 31 -18.58 12.75 14.20
C PHE A 31 -17.42 13.73 14.22
N THR A 32 -16.29 13.37 13.61
CA THR A 32 -15.02 14.12 13.72
C THR A 32 -14.79 15.08 12.54
N GLY A 33 -15.59 14.92 11.48
CA GLY A 33 -15.52 15.71 10.28
C GLY A 33 -14.49 15.18 9.27
N PRO A 34 -14.55 15.71 8.03
CA PRO A 34 -13.95 15.07 6.85
C PRO A 34 -12.42 15.00 6.91
N ALA A 35 -11.79 16.02 7.48
CA ALA A 35 -10.34 16.08 7.57
C ALA A 35 -9.79 14.99 8.52
N ILE A 36 -10.45 14.76 9.65
CA ILE A 36 -10.06 13.74 10.62
C ILE A 36 -10.42 12.36 10.08
N ALA A 37 -11.61 12.19 9.49
CA ALA A 37 -12.02 10.96 8.80
C ALA A 37 -10.97 10.48 7.78
N GLY A 38 -10.50 11.39 6.91
CA GLY A 38 -9.48 11.08 5.91
C GLY A 38 -8.15 10.66 6.50
N LEU A 39 -7.72 11.32 7.59
CA LEU A 39 -6.51 10.98 8.33
C LEU A 39 -6.62 9.64 9.04
N LEU A 40 -7.78 9.32 9.62
CA LEU A 40 -8.03 8.03 10.26
C LEU A 40 -8.01 6.92 9.20
N ASN A 41 -8.67 7.11 8.06
CA ASN A 41 -8.68 6.11 6.99
C ASN A 41 -7.28 5.86 6.42
N ALA A 42 -6.54 6.94 6.17
CA ALA A 42 -5.14 6.88 5.79
C ALA A 42 -4.29 6.05 6.77
N THR A 43 -4.46 6.30 8.06
CA THR A 43 -3.64 5.71 9.13
C THR A 43 -4.03 4.26 9.38
N PHE A 44 -5.32 3.98 9.54
CA PHE A 44 -5.82 2.65 9.91
C PHE A 44 -5.88 1.68 8.73
N GLY A 45 -6.00 2.17 7.49
CA GLY A 45 -5.88 1.33 6.28
C GLY A 45 -4.51 0.67 6.18
N ASN A 46 -3.44 1.44 6.44
CA ASN A 46 -2.05 0.97 6.38
C ASN A 46 -1.44 0.67 7.76
N ALA A 47 -2.26 0.57 8.81
CA ALA A 47 -1.77 0.41 10.18
C ALA A 47 -0.97 -0.88 10.40
N PRO A 48 -1.40 -2.06 9.90
CA PRO A 48 -0.63 -3.29 10.06
C PRO A 48 0.78 -3.17 9.47
N GLU A 49 0.89 -2.66 8.24
CA GLU A 49 2.15 -2.46 7.53
C GLU A 49 3.05 -1.45 8.24
N LEU A 50 2.47 -0.35 8.75
CA LEU A 50 3.19 0.64 9.54
C LEU A 50 3.76 0.02 10.83
N ILE A 51 2.93 -0.73 11.57
CA ILE A 51 3.33 -1.37 12.83
C ILE A 51 4.45 -2.38 12.59
N ILE A 52 4.28 -3.29 11.61
CA ILE A 52 5.29 -4.29 11.26
C ILE A 52 6.60 -3.62 10.83
N SER A 53 6.50 -2.55 10.04
CA SER A 53 7.66 -1.76 9.61
C SER A 53 8.39 -1.14 10.80
N LEU A 54 7.68 -0.57 11.77
CA LEU A 54 8.31 0.05 12.95
C LEU A 54 8.95 -0.99 13.88
N PHE A 55 8.36 -2.18 14.03
CA PHE A 55 9.00 -3.28 14.74
C PHE A 55 10.30 -3.71 14.04
N ALA A 56 10.27 -3.91 12.74
CA ALA A 56 11.47 -4.25 11.97
C ALA A 56 12.53 -3.14 12.01
N VAL A 57 12.14 -1.86 11.96
CA VAL A 57 13.04 -0.70 12.17
C VAL A 57 13.72 -0.79 13.54
N SER A 58 12.98 -1.08 14.61
CA SER A 58 13.55 -1.22 15.96
C SER A 58 14.57 -2.35 16.06
N GLY A 59 14.41 -3.41 15.26
CA GLY A 59 15.37 -4.50 15.11
C GLY A 59 16.54 -4.20 14.15
N GLY A 60 16.59 -3.01 13.53
CA GLY A 60 17.60 -2.64 12.54
C GLY A 60 17.45 -3.33 11.19
N LEU A 61 16.30 -3.94 10.91
CA LEU A 61 16.02 -4.69 9.68
C LEU A 61 15.60 -3.76 8.53
N PHE A 62 16.41 -2.75 8.24
CA PHE A 62 16.06 -1.69 7.28
C PHE A 62 15.89 -2.19 5.85
N GLU A 63 16.62 -3.21 5.43
CA GLU A 63 16.45 -3.82 4.10
C GLU A 63 15.10 -4.52 3.96
N VAL A 64 14.68 -5.25 5.01
CA VAL A 64 13.37 -5.91 5.05
C VAL A 64 12.24 -4.87 4.95
N VAL A 65 12.35 -3.77 5.69
CA VAL A 65 11.35 -2.68 5.68
C VAL A 65 11.24 -2.03 4.31
N ARG A 66 12.38 -1.66 3.71
CA ARG A 66 12.38 -1.01 2.39
C ARG A 66 11.90 -1.95 1.30
N GLY A 67 12.35 -3.20 1.34
CA GLY A 67 11.92 -4.27 0.44
C GLY A 67 10.41 -4.48 0.50
N SER A 68 9.84 -4.64 1.69
CA SER A 68 8.39 -4.88 1.87
C SER A 68 7.54 -3.69 1.40
N LEU A 69 7.97 -2.46 1.69
CA LEU A 69 7.27 -1.24 1.27
C LEU A 69 7.34 -1.03 -0.27
N ALA A 70 8.52 -1.23 -0.87
CA ALA A 70 8.67 -1.21 -2.33
C ALA A 70 7.83 -2.32 -2.99
N GLY A 71 7.87 -3.52 -2.40
CA GLY A 71 7.06 -4.67 -2.77
C GLY A 71 5.57 -4.37 -2.75
N SER A 72 5.09 -3.63 -1.75
CA SER A 72 3.69 -3.23 -1.64
C SER A 72 3.26 -2.32 -2.80
N VAL A 73 4.07 -1.29 -3.13
CA VAL A 73 3.83 -0.42 -4.30
C VAL A 73 3.78 -1.24 -5.59
N ILE A 74 4.76 -2.13 -5.81
CA ILE A 74 4.85 -3.00 -6.99
C ILE A 74 3.64 -3.94 -7.07
N GLY A 75 3.29 -4.58 -5.96
CA GLY A 75 2.17 -5.50 -5.85
C GLY A 75 0.83 -4.82 -6.14
N ASN A 76 0.61 -3.61 -5.64
CA ASN A 76 -0.64 -2.89 -5.89
C ASN A 76 -0.79 -2.47 -7.36
N LEU A 77 0.28 -1.95 -7.96
CA LEU A 77 0.26 -1.47 -9.36
C LEU A 77 0.25 -2.58 -10.40
N LEU A 78 0.89 -3.72 -10.13
CA LEU A 78 1.00 -4.81 -11.10
C LEU A 78 0.09 -5.99 -10.77
N LEU A 79 0.15 -6.50 -9.53
CA LEU A 79 -0.59 -7.70 -9.15
C LEU A 79 -2.06 -7.42 -8.86
N VAL A 80 -2.39 -6.53 -7.92
CA VAL A 80 -3.78 -6.22 -7.54
C VAL A 80 -4.53 -5.60 -8.70
N LEU A 81 -3.95 -4.58 -9.34
CA LEU A 81 -4.51 -3.97 -10.54
C LEU A 81 -4.62 -5.00 -11.67
N GLY A 82 -3.57 -5.80 -11.93
CA GLY A 82 -3.56 -6.83 -12.97
C GLY A 82 -4.69 -7.84 -12.80
N CYS A 83 -4.79 -8.45 -11.61
CA CYS A 83 -5.85 -9.39 -11.25
C CYS A 83 -7.24 -8.78 -11.38
N SER A 84 -7.41 -7.52 -10.98
CA SER A 84 -8.68 -6.80 -11.13
C SER A 84 -9.07 -6.63 -12.60
N LEU A 85 -8.12 -6.26 -13.47
CA LEU A 85 -8.39 -6.12 -14.91
C LEU A 85 -8.64 -7.47 -15.60
N VAL A 86 -8.01 -8.56 -15.13
CA VAL A 86 -8.30 -9.93 -15.60
C VAL A 86 -9.71 -10.35 -15.20
N ALA A 87 -10.07 -10.17 -13.94
CA ALA A 87 -11.35 -10.57 -13.39
C ALA A 87 -12.51 -9.81 -14.04
N GLY A 88 -12.44 -8.47 -14.08
CA GLY A 88 -13.52 -7.65 -14.61
C GLY A 88 -13.52 -7.42 -16.12
N GLY A 89 -12.41 -7.69 -16.81
CA GLY A 89 -12.36 -7.67 -18.28
C GLY A 89 -12.52 -6.27 -18.89
N ARG A 90 -13.48 -6.09 -19.82
CA ARG A 90 -13.65 -4.83 -20.57
C ARG A 90 -14.48 -3.83 -19.78
N GLY A 91 -13.96 -2.62 -19.63
CA GLY A 91 -14.56 -1.56 -18.82
C GLY A 91 -13.87 -0.22 -19.06
N ARG A 92 -14.39 0.83 -18.41
CA ARG A 92 -13.80 2.17 -18.42
C ARG A 92 -12.97 2.38 -17.16
N ILE A 93 -11.88 3.14 -17.33
CA ILE A 93 -11.03 3.61 -16.23
C ILE A 93 -11.00 5.13 -16.35
N ASP A 94 -11.13 5.82 -15.21
CA ASP A 94 -10.89 7.26 -15.18
C ASP A 94 -9.41 7.53 -15.41
N ARG A 95 -9.10 7.97 -16.64
CA ARG A 95 -7.74 8.31 -17.04
C ARG A 95 -7.17 9.41 -16.15
N ARG A 96 -7.95 10.45 -15.86
CA ARG A 96 -7.41 11.61 -15.16
C ARG A 96 -6.94 11.20 -13.77
N THR A 97 -7.79 10.47 -13.05
CA THR A 97 -7.48 9.96 -11.72
C THR A 97 -6.33 8.96 -11.75
N ALA A 98 -6.35 8.00 -12.70
CA ALA A 98 -5.27 7.03 -12.83
C ALA A 98 -3.91 7.68 -13.12
N TYR A 99 -3.85 8.62 -14.06
CA TYR A 99 -2.59 9.30 -14.41
C TYR A 99 -2.09 10.25 -13.32
N ASN A 100 -2.98 10.96 -12.64
CA ASN A 100 -2.59 11.79 -11.50
C ASN A 100 -1.95 10.92 -10.40
N THR A 101 -2.58 9.78 -10.11
CA THR A 101 -2.10 8.82 -9.11
C THR A 101 -0.75 8.21 -9.49
N LEU A 102 -0.62 7.71 -10.72
CA LEU A 102 0.65 7.18 -11.23
C LEU A 102 1.75 8.26 -11.29
N SER A 103 1.40 9.51 -11.59
CA SER A 103 2.35 10.63 -11.58
C SER A 103 2.82 10.93 -10.15
N MET A 104 1.95 10.86 -9.14
CA MET A 104 2.35 11.01 -7.73
C MET A 104 3.32 9.91 -7.31
N VAL A 105 3.07 8.65 -7.71
CA VAL A 105 4.01 7.54 -7.46
C VAL A 105 5.33 7.81 -8.19
N ALA A 106 5.30 8.19 -9.47
CA ALA A 106 6.50 8.48 -10.25
C ALA A 106 7.35 9.62 -9.66
N VAL A 107 6.70 10.70 -9.19
CA VAL A 107 7.37 11.80 -8.48
C VAL A 107 8.00 11.30 -7.18
N SER A 108 7.30 10.45 -6.42
CA SER A 108 7.84 9.86 -5.19
C SER A 108 9.08 9.04 -5.47
N ILE A 109 9.04 8.17 -6.47
CA ILE A 109 10.18 7.37 -6.93
C ILE A 109 11.34 8.30 -7.35
N GLY A 110 11.07 9.36 -8.10
CA GLY A 110 12.09 10.34 -8.48
C GLY A 110 12.75 11.00 -7.26
N LEU A 111 11.98 11.34 -6.23
CA LEU A 111 12.51 11.89 -4.99
C LEU A 111 13.24 10.84 -4.14
N PHE A 112 12.83 9.57 -4.17
CA PHE A 112 13.59 8.46 -3.58
C PHE A 112 14.95 8.30 -4.24
N ALA A 113 15.05 8.47 -5.56
CA ALA A 113 16.32 8.44 -6.27
C ALA A 113 17.24 9.58 -5.80
N VAL A 114 16.70 10.79 -5.63
CA VAL A 114 17.45 11.95 -5.11
C VAL A 114 17.95 11.67 -3.69
N ALA A 115 17.10 11.12 -2.82
CA ALA A 115 17.48 10.76 -1.45
C ALA A 115 18.56 9.66 -1.41
N THR A 116 18.43 8.63 -2.26
CA THR A 116 19.41 7.54 -2.40
C THR A 116 20.75 8.07 -2.89
N ALA A 117 20.77 8.85 -3.98
CA ALA A 117 22.00 9.42 -4.52
C ALA A 117 22.68 10.40 -3.55
N ALA A 118 21.90 11.16 -2.78
CA ALA A 118 22.44 12.02 -1.73
C ALA A 118 23.04 11.22 -0.56
N ALA A 119 22.45 10.07 -0.23
CA ALA A 119 22.99 9.16 0.79
C ALA A 119 24.31 8.54 0.34
N ASP A 120 24.41 8.10 -0.92
CA ASP A 120 25.63 7.53 -1.48
C ASP A 120 26.79 8.54 -1.55
N ALA A 121 26.46 9.83 -1.67
CA ALA A 121 27.44 10.93 -1.68
C ALA A 121 27.81 11.43 -0.27
N ASP A 122 27.04 11.08 0.76
CA ASP A 122 27.27 11.52 2.14
C ASP A 122 28.24 10.55 2.85
N SER A 123 29.40 11.06 3.26
CA SER A 123 30.38 10.28 4.04
C SER A 123 30.06 10.23 5.54
N GLY A 124 28.95 10.85 5.96
CA GLY A 124 28.50 10.86 7.36
C GLY A 124 28.02 9.49 7.85
N SER A 125 28.06 9.28 9.17
CA SER A 125 27.57 8.05 9.83
C SER A 125 26.07 8.09 10.20
N GLY A 126 25.37 9.18 9.88
CA GLY A 126 23.97 9.41 10.24
C GLY A 126 23.02 9.33 9.06
N VAL A 127 21.72 9.51 9.32
CA VAL A 127 20.72 9.62 8.24
C VAL A 127 20.94 10.93 7.47
N PRO A 128 21.11 10.88 6.14
CA PRO A 128 21.32 12.08 5.34
C PRO A 128 20.14 13.05 5.48
N VAL A 129 20.41 14.34 5.64
CA VAL A 129 19.38 15.38 5.77
C VAL A 129 18.40 15.35 4.60
N VAL A 130 18.88 15.02 3.41
CA VAL A 130 18.05 14.90 2.20
C VAL A 130 16.97 13.82 2.36
N SER A 131 17.27 12.69 3.02
CA SER A 131 16.27 11.65 3.30
C SER A 131 15.12 12.19 4.14
N VAL A 132 15.44 12.96 5.20
CA VAL A 132 14.45 13.53 6.10
C VAL A 132 13.63 14.62 5.41
N VAL A 133 14.27 15.48 4.63
CA VAL A 133 13.60 16.56 3.87
C VAL A 133 12.66 15.96 2.82
N VAL A 134 13.11 14.97 2.06
CA VAL A 134 12.28 14.27 1.07
C VAL A 134 11.11 13.57 1.75
N ALA A 135 11.34 12.85 2.85
CA ALA A 135 10.28 12.18 3.59
C ALA A 135 9.25 13.19 4.13
N GLY A 136 9.70 14.29 4.73
CA GLY A 136 8.83 15.37 5.20
C GLY A 136 7.99 16.00 4.08
N ALA A 137 8.60 16.27 2.92
CA ALA A 137 7.92 16.85 1.77
C ALA A 137 6.85 15.91 1.18
N LEU A 138 7.18 14.62 1.05
CA LEU A 138 6.24 13.60 0.54
C LEU A 138 5.09 13.40 1.52
N PHE A 139 5.37 13.21 2.81
CA PHE A 139 4.33 13.02 3.82
C PHE A 139 3.44 14.26 3.96
N GLY A 140 4.02 15.46 3.92
CA GLY A 140 3.25 16.71 3.89
C GLY A 140 2.33 16.81 2.67
N THR A 141 2.82 16.40 1.49
CA THR A 141 2.01 16.34 0.26
C THR A 141 0.87 15.33 0.41
N TYR A 142 1.14 14.16 0.96
CA TYR A 142 0.15 13.13 1.23
C TYR A 142 -0.96 13.61 2.15
N VAL A 143 -0.61 14.22 3.29
CA VAL A 143 -1.59 14.79 4.24
C VAL A 143 -2.40 15.89 3.57
N PHE A 144 -1.75 16.80 2.82
CA PHE A 144 -2.43 17.88 2.13
C PHE A 144 -3.45 17.37 1.09
N VAL A 145 -3.04 16.42 0.25
CA VAL A 145 -3.91 15.82 -0.78
C VAL A 145 -5.07 15.07 -0.13
N THR A 146 -4.81 14.27 0.90
CA THR A 146 -5.84 13.50 1.62
C THR A 146 -6.87 14.42 2.26
N VAL A 147 -6.42 15.43 3.03
CA VAL A 147 -7.33 16.40 3.66
C VAL A 147 -8.16 17.15 2.62
N ARG A 148 -7.54 17.53 1.49
CA ARG A 148 -8.28 18.22 0.41
C ARG A 148 -9.30 17.30 -0.25
N SER A 149 -8.95 16.05 -0.51
CA SER A 149 -9.83 15.05 -1.14
C SER A 149 -11.09 14.84 -0.31
N VAL A 150 -10.94 14.55 0.99
CA VAL A 150 -12.09 14.25 1.85
C VAL A 150 -12.94 15.49 2.12
N ARG A 151 -12.33 16.68 2.20
CA ARG A 151 -13.09 17.94 2.25
C ARG A 151 -13.93 18.18 0.99
N GLN A 152 -13.42 17.84 -0.20
CA GLN A 152 -14.15 18.01 -1.45
C GLN A 152 -15.32 17.03 -1.54
N GLU A 153 -15.11 15.78 -1.12
CA GLU A 153 -16.13 14.73 -1.13
C GLU A 153 -17.27 15.04 -0.15
N HIS A 154 -16.94 15.43 1.08
CA HIS A 154 -17.96 15.83 2.05
C HIS A 154 -18.74 17.07 1.62
N ARG A 155 -18.12 18.02 0.89
CA ARG A 155 -18.84 19.17 0.35
C ARG A 155 -19.89 18.74 -0.68
N LYS A 156 -19.55 17.80 -1.57
CA LYS A 156 -20.52 17.21 -2.51
C LYS A 156 -21.65 16.49 -1.79
N HIS A 157 -21.33 15.65 -0.80
CA HIS A 157 -22.33 14.92 -0.01
C HIS A 157 -23.31 15.86 0.72
N LYS A 158 -22.81 16.99 1.25
CA LYS A 158 -23.65 18.04 1.84
C LYS A 158 -24.52 18.78 0.81
N GLU A 159 -23.96 19.10 -0.35
CA GLU A 159 -24.69 19.74 -1.46
C GLU A 159 -25.82 18.82 -2.02
N GLU A 160 -25.64 17.50 -1.95
CA GLU A 160 -26.62 16.49 -2.37
C GLU A 160 -27.69 16.17 -1.29
N GLY A 161 -27.68 16.87 -0.15
CA GLY A 161 -28.68 16.70 0.90
C GLY A 161 -28.50 15.43 1.75
N GLY A 162 -27.33 14.80 1.70
CA GLY A 162 -26.97 13.67 2.54
C GLY A 162 -26.73 14.12 3.99
N THR A 163 -27.80 14.25 4.76
CA THR A 163 -27.75 14.41 6.22
C THR A 163 -28.39 13.17 6.86
N GLY A 164 -27.74 12.02 6.72
CA GLY A 164 -28.04 10.89 7.59
C GLY A 164 -27.48 11.19 8.97
N ASP A 165 -28.26 10.94 10.03
CA ASP A 165 -27.66 10.79 11.36
C ASP A 165 -26.73 9.57 11.32
N PRO A 166 -25.61 9.59 12.06
CA PRO A 166 -24.71 8.45 12.09
C PRO A 166 -25.43 7.18 12.52
N ASP A 167 -25.27 6.11 11.74
CA ASP A 167 -25.90 4.82 12.03
C ASP A 167 -25.32 4.21 13.31
N TRP A 168 -24.07 4.56 13.66
CA TRP A 168 -23.36 4.05 14.82
C TRP A 168 -23.09 5.16 15.83
N SER A 169 -23.13 4.84 17.13
CA SER A 169 -22.58 5.74 18.14
C SER A 169 -21.05 5.82 18.02
N LEU A 170 -20.47 6.98 18.33
CA LEU A 170 -19.01 7.18 18.32
C LEU A 170 -18.27 6.10 19.11
N THR A 171 -18.80 5.71 20.27
CA THR A 171 -18.23 4.64 21.10
C THR A 171 -18.22 3.30 20.37
N ARG A 172 -19.33 2.93 19.70
CA ARG A 172 -19.40 1.68 18.94
C ARG A 172 -18.39 1.68 17.80
N ALA A 173 -18.27 2.79 17.08
CA ALA A 173 -17.34 2.91 15.96
C ALA A 173 -15.87 2.82 16.43
N VAL A 174 -15.48 3.56 17.47
CA VAL A 174 -14.12 3.51 18.04
C VAL A 174 -13.77 2.12 18.60
N VAL A 175 -14.69 1.48 19.35
CA VAL A 175 -14.45 0.14 19.90
C VAL A 175 -14.35 -0.90 18.78
N THR A 176 -15.21 -0.82 17.77
CA THR A 176 -15.19 -1.74 16.62
C THR A 176 -13.90 -1.59 15.83
N LEU A 177 -13.47 -0.34 15.56
CA LEU A 177 -12.20 -0.06 14.91
C LEU A 177 -11.03 -0.66 15.70
N GLY A 178 -10.96 -0.39 17.01
CA GLY A 178 -9.89 -0.91 17.86
C GLY A 178 -9.84 -2.45 17.88
N LEU A 179 -10.98 -3.11 18.04
CA LEU A 179 -11.05 -4.58 18.03
C LEU A 179 -10.68 -5.17 16.67
N ALA A 180 -11.16 -4.58 15.57
CA ALA A 180 -10.85 -5.03 14.23
C ALA A 180 -9.35 -4.85 13.92
N THR A 181 -8.76 -3.71 14.28
CA THR A 181 -7.31 -3.48 14.13
C THR A 181 -6.49 -4.48 14.94
N LEU A 182 -6.86 -4.77 16.20
CA LEU A 182 -6.16 -5.77 17.02
C LEU A 182 -6.27 -7.18 16.43
N ALA A 183 -7.46 -7.56 15.94
CA ALA A 183 -7.66 -8.83 15.27
C ALA A 183 -6.82 -8.92 13.98
N THR A 184 -6.78 -7.84 13.19
CA THR A 184 -5.93 -7.75 11.99
C THR A 184 -4.47 -7.94 12.35
N VAL A 185 -3.95 -7.28 13.40
CA VAL A 185 -2.57 -7.47 13.86
C VAL A 185 -2.29 -8.93 14.20
N ALA A 186 -3.17 -9.58 14.97
CA ALA A 186 -3.02 -10.99 15.35
C ALA A 186 -3.05 -11.94 14.13
N VAL A 187 -3.94 -11.71 13.17
CA VAL A 187 -4.02 -12.54 11.94
C VAL A 187 -2.82 -12.28 11.02
N SER A 188 -2.38 -11.03 10.91
CA SER A 188 -1.18 -10.66 10.15
C SER A 188 0.10 -11.27 10.74
N GLU A 189 0.21 -11.42 12.06
CA GLU A 189 1.33 -12.12 12.69
C GLU A 189 1.37 -13.60 12.27
N VAL A 190 0.22 -14.29 12.29
CA VAL A 190 0.11 -15.68 11.81
C VAL A 190 0.44 -15.79 10.32
N LEU A 191 -0.03 -14.84 9.52
CA LEU A 191 0.23 -14.77 8.08
C LEU A 191 1.73 -14.61 7.81
N THR A 192 2.38 -13.63 8.44
CA THR A 192 3.81 -13.36 8.29
C THR A 192 4.66 -14.55 8.74
N GLY A 193 4.36 -15.15 9.90
CA GLY A 193 5.08 -16.35 10.35
C GLY A 193 4.94 -17.55 9.41
N SER A 194 3.77 -17.72 8.77
CA SER A 194 3.58 -18.78 7.76
C SER A 194 4.40 -18.54 6.48
N VAL A 195 4.55 -17.27 6.10
CA VAL A 195 5.32 -16.81 4.95
C VAL A 195 6.82 -16.96 5.18
N GLU A 196 7.32 -16.57 6.34
CA GLU A 196 8.72 -16.71 6.72
C GLU A 196 9.14 -18.18 6.80
N ALA A 197 8.32 -19.04 7.41
CA ALA A 197 8.57 -20.48 7.47
C ALA A 197 8.64 -21.11 6.07
N PHE A 198 7.78 -20.67 5.14
CA PHE A 198 7.86 -21.08 3.74
C PHE A 198 9.15 -20.58 3.08
N GLY A 199 9.50 -19.30 3.29
CA GLY A 199 10.71 -18.67 2.75
C GLY A 199 11.97 -19.43 3.12
N GLN A 200 12.13 -19.73 4.42
CA GLN A 200 13.26 -20.49 4.94
C GLN A 200 13.30 -21.92 4.39
N ALA A 201 12.15 -22.61 4.35
CA ALA A 201 12.08 -23.96 3.79
C ALA A 201 12.41 -24.02 2.29
N ALA A 202 12.10 -22.94 1.56
CA ALA A 202 12.40 -22.79 0.13
C ALA A 202 13.81 -22.24 -0.16
N GLY A 203 14.60 -21.90 0.87
CA GLY A 203 15.94 -21.34 0.71
C GLY A 203 15.96 -19.93 0.11
N LEU A 204 14.90 -19.15 0.35
CA LEU A 204 14.76 -17.78 -0.15
C LEU A 204 15.47 -16.79 0.77
N SER A 205 16.05 -15.73 0.21
CA SER A 205 16.69 -14.66 1.00
C SER A 205 15.66 -13.83 1.77
N ASP A 206 16.04 -13.30 2.93
CA ASP A 206 15.17 -12.46 3.76
C ASP A 206 14.64 -11.25 2.99
N ALA A 207 15.48 -10.64 2.15
CA ALA A 207 15.11 -9.55 1.26
C ALA A 207 14.01 -9.96 0.26
N PHE A 208 14.11 -11.16 -0.33
CA PHE A 208 13.08 -11.67 -1.23
C PHE A 208 11.77 -11.97 -0.48
N VAL A 209 11.86 -12.62 0.68
CA VAL A 209 10.70 -12.95 1.52
C VAL A 209 9.96 -11.67 1.89
N ALA A 210 10.68 -10.63 2.30
CA ALA A 210 10.12 -9.33 2.63
C ALA A 210 9.47 -8.63 1.43
N ALA A 211 10.22 -8.48 0.34
CA ALA A 211 9.80 -7.70 -0.82
C ALA A 211 8.69 -8.35 -1.65
N VAL A 212 8.63 -9.68 -1.65
CA VAL A 212 7.66 -10.42 -2.46
C VAL A 212 6.59 -11.01 -1.57
N ILE A 213 6.95 -11.87 -0.63
CA ILE A 213 5.95 -12.70 0.04
C ILE A 213 5.19 -11.91 1.11
N VAL A 214 5.89 -11.21 2.00
CA VAL A 214 5.25 -10.35 3.02
C VAL A 214 4.43 -9.24 2.36
N ALA A 215 4.97 -8.60 1.33
CA ALA A 215 4.26 -7.57 0.57
C ALA A 215 2.98 -8.09 -0.11
N ILE A 216 3.01 -9.27 -0.74
CA ILE A 216 1.79 -9.90 -1.31
C ILE A 216 0.77 -10.15 -0.20
N ALA A 217 1.23 -10.67 0.93
CA ALA A 217 0.37 -11.09 2.03
C ALA A 217 -0.42 -9.89 2.61
N GLY A 218 0.27 -8.77 2.88
CA GLY A 218 -0.37 -7.51 3.30
C GLY A 218 -1.32 -6.95 2.24
N ASN A 219 -0.88 -6.84 0.99
CA ASN A 219 -1.73 -6.33 -0.09
C ASN A 219 -2.96 -7.22 -0.36
N ALA A 220 -2.84 -8.54 -0.23
CA ALA A 220 -3.95 -9.47 -0.42
C ALA A 220 -5.01 -9.33 0.68
N ALA A 221 -4.55 -9.13 1.91
CA ALA A 221 -5.36 -8.85 3.07
C ALA A 221 -6.16 -7.54 2.92
N GLU A 222 -5.48 -6.47 2.50
CA GLU A 222 -6.07 -5.12 2.42
C GLU A 222 -6.90 -4.90 1.15
N HIS A 223 -6.44 -5.44 0.00
CA HIS A 223 -6.99 -5.08 -1.32
C HIS A 223 -7.46 -6.26 -2.16
N GLY A 224 -7.47 -7.49 -1.62
CA GLY A 224 -8.06 -8.65 -2.29
C GLY A 224 -9.53 -8.43 -2.70
N GLY A 225 -10.27 -7.61 -1.94
CA GLY A 225 -11.64 -7.21 -2.25
C GLY A 225 -11.79 -6.49 -3.60
N ALA A 226 -10.75 -5.76 -4.07
CA ALA A 226 -10.79 -5.07 -5.36
C ALA A 226 -11.01 -6.04 -6.54
N VAL A 227 -10.41 -7.23 -6.47
CA VAL A 227 -10.57 -8.26 -7.51
C VAL A 227 -12.01 -8.78 -7.54
N VAL A 228 -12.64 -8.94 -6.36
CA VAL A 228 -14.04 -9.34 -6.24
C VAL A 228 -14.97 -8.26 -6.79
N ILE A 229 -14.71 -6.99 -6.48
CA ILE A 229 -15.45 -5.83 -7.02
C ILE A 229 -15.34 -5.78 -8.55
N ALA A 230 -14.14 -6.04 -9.10
CA ALA A 230 -13.94 -6.10 -10.53
C ALA A 230 -14.71 -7.26 -11.18
N ALA A 231 -14.69 -8.45 -10.57
CA ALA A 231 -15.44 -9.62 -11.04
C ALA A 231 -16.96 -9.38 -11.07
N ARG A 232 -17.47 -8.50 -10.20
CA ARG A 232 -18.87 -8.04 -10.18
C ARG A 232 -19.17 -6.95 -11.22
N GLY A 233 -18.22 -6.60 -12.09
CA GLY A 233 -18.40 -5.66 -13.19
C GLY A 233 -17.98 -4.22 -12.88
N ASN A 234 -17.50 -3.92 -11.68
CA ASN A 234 -17.07 -2.57 -11.32
C ASN A 234 -15.53 -2.41 -11.43
N VAL A 235 -15.02 -2.45 -12.66
CA VAL A 235 -13.59 -2.31 -12.93
C VAL A 235 -13.06 -0.90 -12.61
N LEU A 236 -13.90 0.13 -12.72
CA LEU A 236 -13.52 1.51 -12.41
C LEU A 236 -13.07 1.60 -10.94
N LEU A 237 -13.96 1.24 -10.01
CA LEU A 237 -13.68 1.28 -8.59
C LEU A 237 -12.53 0.35 -8.21
N ALA A 238 -12.51 -0.88 -8.74
CA ALA A 238 -11.44 -1.83 -8.46
C ALA A 238 -10.05 -1.32 -8.91
N SER A 239 -9.98 -0.64 -10.06
CA SER A 239 -8.74 -0.05 -10.55
C SER A 239 -8.28 1.13 -9.69
N GLU A 240 -9.22 1.91 -9.16
CA GLU A 240 -8.91 3.03 -8.26
C GLU A 240 -8.33 2.54 -6.94
N ILE A 241 -8.85 1.45 -6.36
CA ILE A 241 -8.33 0.87 -5.11
C ILE A 241 -6.84 0.54 -5.23
N GLY A 242 -6.45 -0.23 -6.26
CA GLY A 242 -5.05 -0.63 -6.44
C GLY A 242 -4.12 0.56 -6.75
N LEU A 243 -4.57 1.50 -7.59
CA LEU A 243 -3.77 2.69 -7.93
C LEU A 243 -3.60 3.60 -6.71
N GLN A 244 -4.68 3.89 -5.99
CA GLN A 244 -4.65 4.78 -4.83
C GLN A 244 -3.82 4.19 -3.71
N SER A 245 -3.98 2.89 -3.41
CA SER A 245 -3.14 2.22 -2.40
C SER A 245 -1.65 2.37 -2.69
N ALA A 246 -1.21 2.12 -3.93
CA ALA A 246 0.19 2.31 -4.31
C ALA A 246 0.67 3.75 -4.08
N ALA A 247 -0.17 4.75 -4.38
CA ALA A 247 0.15 6.15 -4.11
C ALA A 247 0.18 6.48 -2.62
N GLN A 248 -0.72 5.91 -1.82
CA GLN A 248 -0.72 6.07 -0.35
C GLN A 248 0.55 5.48 0.26
N VAL A 249 0.98 4.30 -0.21
CA VAL A 249 2.22 3.67 0.26
C VAL A 249 3.43 4.53 -0.13
N ALA A 250 3.51 4.96 -1.39
CA ALA A 250 4.65 5.74 -1.91
C ALA A 250 4.75 7.15 -1.31
N THR A 251 3.64 7.88 -1.20
CA THR A 251 3.64 9.28 -0.73
C THR A 251 3.41 9.43 0.77
N GLY A 252 2.81 8.41 1.42
CA GLY A 252 2.40 8.45 2.82
C GLY A 252 3.17 7.46 3.69
N LEU A 253 3.01 6.16 3.45
CA LEU A 253 3.54 5.12 4.35
C LEU A 253 5.07 5.10 4.41
N ILE A 254 5.76 5.02 3.26
CA ILE A 254 7.23 5.04 3.18
C ILE A 254 7.81 6.25 3.92
N PRO A 255 7.41 7.50 3.62
CA PRO A 255 7.96 8.65 4.31
C PRO A 255 7.54 8.71 5.78
N ALA A 256 6.35 8.24 6.17
CA ALA A 256 5.96 8.15 7.57
C ALA A 256 6.88 7.21 8.35
N VAL A 257 7.20 6.04 7.80
CA VAL A 257 8.14 5.08 8.42
C VAL A 257 9.52 5.72 8.59
N VAL A 258 10.02 6.43 7.58
CA VAL A 258 11.32 7.15 7.70
C VAL A 258 11.27 8.21 8.81
N LEU A 259 10.23 9.05 8.86
CA LEU A 259 10.12 10.10 9.87
C LEU A 259 9.99 9.52 11.29
N LEU A 260 9.19 8.47 11.46
CA LEU A 260 8.99 7.80 12.75
C LEU A 260 10.23 7.00 13.17
N SER A 261 11.01 6.49 12.21
CA SER A 261 12.26 5.79 12.51
C SER A 261 13.28 6.67 13.25
N LEU A 262 13.23 8.00 13.08
CA LEU A 262 14.18 8.93 13.69
C LEU A 262 14.21 8.88 15.22
N VAL A 263 13.09 8.48 15.85
CA VAL A 263 12.98 8.35 17.32
C VAL A 263 13.08 6.90 17.80
N VAL A 264 13.15 5.94 16.87
CA VAL A 264 13.23 4.49 17.15
C VAL A 264 14.62 3.98 16.84
N ASN A 265 14.97 3.95 15.55
CA ASN A 265 16.28 3.59 15.03
C ASN A 265 16.40 4.23 13.63
N PRO A 266 17.15 5.34 13.47
CA PRO A 266 17.09 6.17 12.28
C PRO A 266 17.38 5.40 10.98
N MET A 267 16.38 5.34 10.09
CA MET A 267 16.45 4.68 8.79
C MET A 267 16.53 5.74 7.67
N ALA A 268 17.49 5.59 6.76
CA ALA A 268 17.61 6.45 5.59
C ALA A 268 16.65 6.02 4.46
N LEU A 269 16.24 6.97 3.62
CA LEU A 269 15.37 6.74 2.47
C LEU A 269 16.22 6.35 1.25
N VAL A 270 16.77 5.15 1.30
CA VAL A 270 17.71 4.61 0.30
C VAL A 270 17.12 3.33 -0.24
N PHE A 271 16.90 3.18 -1.54
CA PHE A 271 16.38 1.92 -2.10
C PHE A 271 17.48 1.19 -2.88
N SER A 272 17.43 -0.15 -2.88
CA SER A 272 18.32 -0.94 -3.72
C SER A 272 17.99 -0.73 -5.22
N PRO A 273 18.94 -0.96 -6.14
CA PRO A 273 18.68 -0.81 -7.57
C PRO A 273 17.50 -1.67 -8.07
N VAL A 274 17.31 -2.88 -7.50
CA VAL A 274 16.22 -3.78 -7.88
C VAL A 274 14.86 -3.27 -7.37
N GLU A 275 14.80 -2.73 -6.15
CA GLU A 275 13.60 -2.07 -5.61
C GLU A 275 13.20 -0.85 -6.45
N PHE A 276 14.18 0.01 -6.75
CA PHE A 276 13.96 1.21 -7.54
C PHE A 276 13.46 0.87 -8.94
N LEU A 277 14.16 -0.02 -9.65
CA LEU A 277 13.78 -0.43 -11.00
C LEU A 277 12.43 -1.13 -11.01
N GLY A 278 12.15 -1.98 -10.01
CA GLY A 278 10.86 -2.64 -9.82
C GLY A 278 9.71 -1.63 -9.70
N MET A 279 9.84 -0.64 -8.81
CA MET A 279 8.84 0.42 -8.65
C MET A 279 8.69 1.29 -9.91
N ALA A 280 9.79 1.61 -10.58
CA ALA A 280 9.76 2.39 -11.82
C ALA A 280 9.01 1.66 -12.94
N VAL A 281 9.31 0.36 -13.15
CA VAL A 281 8.60 -0.50 -14.10
C VAL A 281 7.13 -0.65 -13.70
N ALA A 282 6.86 -0.88 -12.41
CA ALA A 282 5.52 -1.01 -11.86
C ALA A 282 4.67 0.26 -12.06
N THR A 283 5.29 1.43 -12.15
CA THR A 283 4.59 2.69 -12.42
C THR A 283 4.46 2.96 -13.92
N ALA A 284 5.51 2.72 -14.69
CA ALA A 284 5.54 3.01 -16.12
C ALA A 284 4.62 2.10 -16.93
N VAL A 285 4.57 0.80 -16.64
CA VAL A 285 3.78 -0.16 -17.43
C VAL A 285 2.28 0.11 -17.35
N PRO A 286 1.65 0.28 -16.17
CA PRO A 286 0.26 0.72 -16.08
C PRO A 286 0.03 2.07 -16.77
N ALA A 287 0.95 3.03 -16.64
CA ALA A 287 0.83 4.32 -17.32
C ALA A 287 0.77 4.17 -18.84
N LEU A 288 1.47 3.20 -19.43
CA LEU A 288 1.38 2.92 -20.86
C LEU A 288 0.10 2.15 -21.22
N LEU A 289 -0.25 1.13 -20.44
CA LEU A 289 -1.39 0.26 -20.73
C LEU A 289 -2.74 0.96 -20.54
N LEU A 290 -2.83 1.91 -19.60
CA LEU A 290 -4.07 2.62 -19.27
C LEU A 290 -4.28 3.90 -20.08
N VAL A 291 -3.42 4.20 -21.06
CA VAL A 291 -3.49 5.42 -21.89
C VAL A 291 -4.79 5.64 -22.63
N ARG A 292 -5.56 4.58 -22.89
CA ARG A 292 -6.87 4.74 -23.55
C ARG A 292 -8.05 4.83 -22.59
N GLY A 293 -7.84 4.75 -21.27
CA GLY A 293 -8.92 4.77 -20.27
C GLY A 293 -9.83 3.57 -20.34
N ARG A 294 -9.29 2.43 -20.76
CA ARG A 294 -10.06 1.19 -20.95
C ARG A 294 -9.35 0.03 -20.27
N SER A 295 -10.10 -0.84 -19.62
CA SER A 295 -9.59 -2.12 -19.15
C SER A 295 -9.77 -3.21 -20.20
N SER A 296 -8.94 -4.24 -20.12
CA SER A 296 -9.15 -5.51 -20.82
C SER A 296 -8.39 -6.62 -20.10
N ARG A 297 -8.84 -7.87 -20.28
CA ARG A 297 -8.14 -9.04 -19.72
C ARG A 297 -6.69 -9.11 -20.19
N GLN A 298 -6.42 -8.76 -21.43
CA GLN A 298 -5.06 -8.74 -21.99
C GLN A 298 -4.14 -7.75 -21.27
N ARG A 299 -4.65 -6.56 -20.91
CA ARG A 299 -3.89 -5.58 -20.12
C ARG A 299 -3.64 -6.10 -18.72
N GLY A 300 -4.64 -6.73 -18.11
CA GLY A 300 -4.47 -7.39 -16.80
C GLY A 300 -3.40 -8.49 -16.82
N ILE A 301 -3.45 -9.38 -17.82
CA ILE A 301 -2.44 -10.42 -18.01
C ILE A 301 -1.06 -9.80 -18.20
N ALA A 302 -0.93 -8.75 -19.01
CA ALA A 302 0.33 -8.07 -19.20
C ALA A 302 0.90 -7.53 -17.87
N LEU A 303 0.07 -6.93 -17.01
CA LEU A 303 0.50 -6.48 -15.68
C LEU A 303 0.92 -7.65 -14.77
N CYS A 304 0.17 -8.75 -14.74
CA CYS A 304 0.54 -9.94 -13.98
C CYS A 304 1.86 -10.57 -14.47
N VAL A 305 2.09 -10.59 -15.79
CA VAL A 305 3.34 -11.06 -16.39
C VAL A 305 4.50 -10.12 -16.03
N THR A 306 4.29 -8.80 -16.07
CA THR A 306 5.28 -7.83 -15.61
C THR A 306 5.60 -8.05 -14.12
N TYR A 307 4.60 -8.30 -13.28
CA TYR A 307 4.81 -8.62 -11.87
C TYR A 307 5.70 -9.86 -11.71
N ALA A 308 5.38 -10.95 -12.39
CA ALA A 308 6.16 -12.18 -12.35
C ALA A 308 7.61 -11.97 -12.81
N ALA A 309 7.84 -11.14 -13.83
CA ALA A 309 9.18 -10.79 -14.30
C ALA A 309 9.95 -9.95 -13.26
N VAL A 310 9.30 -9.00 -12.60
CA VAL A 310 9.90 -8.22 -11.50
C VAL A 310 10.25 -9.14 -10.34
N VAL A 311 9.35 -10.04 -9.92
CA VAL A 311 9.63 -11.05 -8.88
C VAL A 311 10.82 -11.93 -9.24
N ALA A 312 10.91 -12.39 -10.50
CA ALA A 312 12.07 -13.16 -10.97
C ALA A 312 13.37 -12.35 -10.90
N ALA A 313 13.34 -11.05 -11.17
CA ALA A 313 14.50 -10.16 -11.01
C ALA A 313 14.88 -9.99 -9.54
N PHE A 314 13.92 -9.83 -8.63
CA PHE A 314 14.19 -9.85 -7.18
C PHE A 314 14.82 -11.17 -6.75
N TYR A 315 14.30 -12.31 -7.21
CA TYR A 315 14.88 -13.61 -6.89
C TYR A 315 16.33 -13.75 -7.37
N ALA A 316 16.62 -13.28 -8.58
CA ALA A 316 17.95 -13.40 -9.18
C ALA A 316 18.98 -12.40 -8.64
N LEU A 317 18.54 -11.23 -8.16
CA LEU A 317 19.40 -10.12 -7.74
C LEU A 317 19.44 -9.91 -6.22
N ALA A 318 18.53 -10.51 -5.47
CA ALA A 318 18.52 -10.49 -4.00
C ALA A 318 19.23 -11.70 -3.38
N GLY A 319 20.06 -12.41 -4.17
CA GLY A 319 20.89 -13.54 -3.75
C GLY A 319 22.36 -13.16 -3.59
#